data_AF-A0A5N5PTK7-F1
#
_entry.id   AF-A0A5N5PTK7-F1
#
_cell.length_a   1.000
_cell.length_b   1.000
_cell.length_c   1.000
_cell.angle_alpha   90.00
_cell.angle_beta   90.00
_cell.angle_gamma   90.00
#
_symmetry.space_group_name_H-M   'P 1'
#
loop_
_entity.id
_entity.type
_entity.pdbx_description
1 polymer ?
#
loop_
_entity_poly.entity_id
_entity_poly.type
_entity_poly.pdbx_seq_one_letter_code
_entity_poly.pdbx_strand_id
1 'polypeptide(L)'
;MPSQSVQRRSQRASRACDFCHGRGLKCRRASDHRPSATDGWSGCLTCTDYGVQCTMVRPSRRRGRKPMTPRPDPDELYLKRIGQEDSRQTQGFGSLHAIHRLVQIYRDTMYQCYFPFLPEKDLLTRWDNGVPDTECPSYMLLMAICAVSSQTATLNAVFDNSLLEGIIIPASGTYFDEAVSKIPVRIAQSQDLDYLRSFGLLALYSLRCGNHSDLHRYLGLYHGLVAQHGFQDESCWPSDISVSDVDDRRRLFWCVYRLEIHSACVLGHMVRMPESQVSVLYPRITPSMDPEAQAWTAGWDYITDLFRLLEYAIFSLRGCKNRKAVLAVLCDRPAPTTLLDSLSSLKAGKPRILSLDSGFPSNRCTYMAVQITCTETLVNIMALLYCQAPAQDVMQLAERFLEEVTGAPLIMFKVASSQIVHQLLGVGHMLCNASRYYNSQYRSEAKRLIVFLGDLVKNLEHDIPSAAEAAERLLRLAETT
;
A
#
# COMPACT_ATOMS: atom_id res chain seq x y z
N MET A 1 19.24 46.61 -44.50
CA MET A 1 17.80 46.22 -44.52
C MET A 1 17.77 44.70 -44.58
N PRO A 2 17.15 43.95 -43.64
CA PRO A 2 16.11 44.33 -42.68
C PRO A 2 16.55 44.32 -41.20
N SER A 3 15.74 44.99 -40.40
CA SER A 3 15.84 45.28 -38.97
C SER A 3 15.52 44.06 -38.09
N GLN A 4 16.47 43.64 -37.24
CA GLN A 4 16.23 42.68 -36.17
C GLN A 4 15.58 43.38 -34.97
N SER A 5 14.37 42.97 -34.62
CA SER A 5 13.63 43.43 -33.45
C SER A 5 14.22 42.83 -32.17
N VAL A 6 14.73 43.69 -31.28
CA VAL A 6 15.23 43.30 -29.96
C VAL A 6 14.04 42.91 -29.07
N GLN A 7 13.84 41.62 -28.83
CA GLN A 7 12.91 41.13 -27.81
C GLN A 7 13.44 41.50 -26.41
N ARG A 8 12.87 42.53 -25.80
CA ARG A 8 13.11 42.88 -24.38
C ARG A 8 12.55 41.76 -23.48
N ARG A 9 13.44 41.04 -22.79
CA ARG A 9 13.06 40.09 -21.72
C ARG A 9 12.36 40.86 -20.58
N SER A 10 11.07 40.61 -20.40
CA SER A 10 10.26 41.14 -19.29
C SER A 10 10.78 40.62 -17.94
N GLN A 11 11.26 41.52 -17.09
CA GLN A 11 11.64 41.21 -15.71
C GLN A 11 10.42 40.74 -14.91
N ARG A 12 10.55 39.62 -14.19
CA ARG A 12 9.50 39.12 -13.28
C ARG A 12 9.25 40.14 -12.17
N ALA A 13 8.02 40.63 -12.04
CA ALA A 13 7.61 41.46 -10.92
C ALA A 13 7.85 40.74 -9.58
N SER A 14 8.50 41.42 -8.63
CA SER A 14 8.87 40.85 -7.32
C SER A 14 7.68 40.55 -6.40
N ARG A 15 6.48 41.06 -6.71
CA ARG A 15 5.26 40.84 -5.92
C ARG A 15 3.99 40.93 -6.76
N ALA A 16 3.13 39.91 -6.70
CA ALA A 16 1.79 39.91 -7.28
C ALA A 16 0.77 40.67 -6.40
N CYS A 17 -0.29 41.23 -7.00
CA CYS A 17 -1.42 41.83 -6.27
C CYS A 17 -2.29 40.77 -5.60
N ASP A 18 -3.17 41.22 -4.70
CA ASP A 18 -3.97 40.33 -3.85
C ASP A 18 -4.89 39.45 -4.69
N PHE A 19 -5.53 40.03 -5.73
CA PHE A 19 -6.37 39.30 -6.69
C PHE A 19 -5.58 38.24 -7.47
N CYS A 20 -4.46 38.62 -8.11
CA CYS A 20 -3.66 37.67 -8.89
C CYS A 20 -3.05 36.58 -8.01
N HIS A 21 -2.63 36.90 -6.79
CA HIS A 21 -2.12 35.90 -5.85
C HIS A 21 -3.21 34.92 -5.41
N GLY A 22 -4.39 35.40 -5.03
CA GLY A 22 -5.49 34.56 -4.58
C GLY A 22 -5.98 33.57 -5.64
N ARG A 23 -5.86 33.94 -6.93
CA ARG A 23 -6.29 33.12 -8.07
C ARG A 23 -5.16 32.36 -8.77
N GLY A 24 -3.91 32.48 -8.30
CA GLY A 24 -2.74 31.86 -8.95
C GLY A 24 -2.45 32.40 -10.37
N LEU A 25 -2.89 33.62 -10.68
CA LEU A 25 -2.74 34.25 -12.00
C LEU A 25 -1.42 35.04 -12.11
N LYS A 26 -0.88 35.17 -13.32
CA LYS A 26 0.29 36.00 -13.59
C LYS A 26 -0.08 37.49 -13.49
N CYS A 27 0.50 38.21 -12.53
CA CYS A 27 0.32 39.65 -12.37
C CYS A 27 1.15 40.42 -13.40
N ARG A 28 0.50 41.04 -14.40
CA ARG A 28 1.13 41.85 -15.45
C ARG A 28 1.05 43.33 -15.10
N ARG A 29 2.15 43.93 -14.65
CA ARG A 29 2.21 45.40 -14.44
C ARG A 29 2.56 46.09 -15.76
N ALA A 30 1.93 47.23 -16.03
CA ALA A 30 2.38 48.13 -17.09
C ALA A 30 3.77 48.65 -16.70
N SER A 31 4.72 48.62 -17.63
CA SER A 31 6.16 48.70 -17.37
C SER A 31 6.67 50.08 -16.94
N ASP A 32 7.62 50.05 -16.00
CA ASP A 32 8.83 50.89 -15.90
C ASP A 32 8.73 52.42 -15.78
N HIS A 33 7.86 52.93 -14.92
CA HIS A 33 8.15 54.19 -14.22
C HIS A 33 8.37 53.92 -12.72
N ARG A 34 9.54 54.33 -12.20
CA ARG A 34 9.75 54.45 -10.75
C ARG A 34 8.65 55.37 -10.22
N PRO A 35 7.87 54.97 -9.22
CA PRO A 35 6.88 55.88 -8.65
C PRO A 35 7.64 57.02 -7.96
N SER A 36 7.59 58.22 -8.55
CA SER A 36 7.64 59.45 -7.76
C SER A 36 6.44 59.41 -6.82
N ALA A 37 6.63 59.86 -5.58
CA ALA A 37 5.72 59.65 -4.46
C ALA A 37 4.35 60.36 -4.56
N THR A 38 3.92 60.78 -5.76
CA THR A 38 2.72 61.60 -5.95
C THR A 38 1.76 61.12 -7.04
N ASP A 39 2.07 60.04 -7.78
CA ASP A 39 1.13 59.51 -8.79
C ASP A 39 0.43 58.22 -8.34
N GLY A 40 -0.90 58.27 -8.35
CA GLY A 40 -1.79 57.17 -7.96
C GLY A 40 -1.52 55.91 -8.78
N TRP A 41 -1.45 54.77 -8.09
CA TRP A 41 -1.12 53.48 -8.68
C TRP A 41 -2.22 53.01 -9.63
N SER A 42 -1.94 53.01 -10.94
CA SER A 42 -2.78 52.34 -11.92
C SER A 42 -2.67 50.82 -11.73
N GLY A 43 -3.82 50.14 -11.67
CA GLY A 43 -3.90 48.70 -11.42
C GLY A 43 -3.12 47.85 -12.44
N CYS A 44 -2.87 46.58 -12.12
CA CYS A 44 -2.20 45.68 -13.07
C CYS A 44 -3.13 45.35 -14.26
N LEU A 45 -2.55 45.11 -15.45
CA LEU A 45 -3.30 44.73 -16.66
C LEU A 45 -4.20 43.53 -16.39
N THR A 46 -3.72 42.56 -15.61
CA THR A 46 -4.50 41.38 -15.24
C THR A 46 -5.75 41.72 -14.41
N CYS A 47 -5.73 42.75 -13.57
CA CYS A 47 -6.93 43.18 -12.84
C CYS A 47 -7.87 43.99 -13.73
N THR A 48 -7.33 44.81 -14.63
CA THR A 48 -8.09 45.56 -15.63
C THR A 48 -8.85 44.62 -16.57
N ASP A 49 -8.20 43.57 -17.09
CA ASP A 49 -8.80 42.56 -17.97
C ASP A 49 -10.01 41.86 -17.32
N TYR A 50 -9.99 41.72 -15.99
CA TYR A 50 -11.05 41.07 -15.22
C TYR A 50 -12.07 42.08 -14.65
N GLY A 51 -11.92 43.38 -14.93
CA GLY A 51 -12.82 44.42 -14.43
C GLY A 51 -12.85 44.55 -12.90
N VAL A 52 -11.78 44.13 -12.21
CA VAL A 52 -11.70 44.11 -10.74
C VAL A 52 -10.69 45.12 -10.22
N GLN A 53 -10.94 45.63 -9.01
CA GLN A 53 -10.03 46.57 -8.36
C GLN A 53 -8.71 45.86 -7.97
N CYS A 54 -7.58 46.46 -8.34
CA CYS A 54 -6.26 45.95 -8.01
C CYS A 54 -5.82 46.47 -6.63
N THR A 55 -5.72 45.57 -5.64
CA THR A 55 -5.30 45.90 -4.27
C THR A 55 -4.01 45.19 -3.87
N MET A 56 -3.25 45.82 -2.97
CA MET A 56 -1.94 45.37 -2.46
C MET A 56 -1.86 45.54 -0.94
N VAL A 57 -2.95 45.22 -0.26
CA VAL A 57 -3.14 45.41 1.20
C VAL A 57 -2.46 44.30 2.00
N ARG A 58 -2.06 43.20 1.34
CA ARG A 58 -1.42 42.07 2.04
C ARG A 58 -0.14 42.47 2.80
N PRO A 59 0.02 42.06 4.08
CA PRO A 59 1.26 42.26 4.82
C PRO A 59 2.43 41.52 4.18
N SER A 60 3.59 42.17 4.07
CA SER A 60 4.81 41.54 3.56
C SER A 60 5.37 40.53 4.57
N ARG A 61 5.10 39.23 4.37
CA ARG A 61 5.86 38.18 5.06
C ARG A 61 7.16 37.94 4.30
N ARG A 62 8.31 38.31 4.89
CA ARG A 62 9.63 37.96 4.35
C ARG A 62 9.72 36.43 4.24
N ARG A 63 9.89 35.90 3.02
CA ARG A 63 10.43 34.55 2.87
C ARG A 63 11.90 34.62 3.28
N GLY A 64 12.20 34.05 4.44
CA GLY A 64 13.54 33.94 4.99
C GLY A 64 13.57 32.75 5.95
N ARG A 65 14.72 32.06 5.98
CA ARG A 65 15.02 31.02 6.97
C ARG A 65 14.80 31.58 8.38
N LYS A 66 14.23 30.76 9.28
CA LYS A 66 14.24 31.04 10.73
C LYS A 66 15.69 31.28 11.20
N PRO A 67 15.93 32.13 12.22
CA PRO A 67 17.26 32.36 12.77
C PRO A 67 17.89 31.04 13.24
N MET A 68 19.14 30.82 12.87
CA MET A 68 19.93 29.65 13.24
C MET A 68 20.44 29.86 14.66
N THR A 69 20.09 28.96 15.58
CA THR A 69 20.83 28.77 16.82
C THR A 69 22.29 28.39 16.49
N PRO A 70 23.29 28.75 17.32
CA PRO A 70 24.69 28.54 17.00
C PRO A 70 24.92 27.04 16.76
N ARG A 71 25.32 26.68 15.55
CA ARG A 71 25.78 25.33 15.23
C ARG A 71 27.23 25.22 15.72
N PRO A 72 27.59 24.12 16.41
CA PRO A 72 29.00 23.80 16.64
C PRO A 72 29.72 23.64 15.31
N ASP A 73 31.01 23.96 15.31
CA ASP A 73 31.91 23.93 14.16
C ASP A 73 31.83 22.57 13.42
N PRO A 74 31.63 22.54 12.08
CA PRO A 74 31.60 21.30 11.31
C PRO A 74 32.83 20.40 11.51
N ASP A 75 34.01 20.98 11.76
CA ASP A 75 35.24 20.23 11.96
C ASP A 75 35.33 19.59 13.36
N GLU A 76 34.74 20.21 14.39
CA GLU A 76 34.61 19.59 15.72
C GLU A 76 33.60 18.43 15.75
N LEU A 77 32.54 18.50 14.94
CA LEU A 77 31.52 17.44 14.80
C LEU A 77 31.96 16.27 13.90
N TYR A 78 33.00 16.48 13.09
CA TYR A 78 33.64 15.43 12.30
C TYR A 78 34.69 14.70 13.14
N LEU A 79 35.50 15.43 13.91
CA LEU A 79 36.49 14.85 14.82
C LEU A 79 35.85 14.15 16.04
N LYS A 80 34.71 14.63 16.56
CA LYS A 80 33.95 13.89 17.59
C LYS A 80 33.25 12.64 17.07
N ARG A 81 32.94 12.55 15.77
CA ARG A 81 32.37 11.34 15.16
C ARG A 81 33.44 10.28 14.89
N ILE A 82 34.58 10.69 14.37
CA ILE A 82 35.72 9.77 14.14
C ILE A 82 36.33 9.32 15.47
N GLY A 83 36.32 10.15 16.51
CA GLY A 83 36.89 9.83 17.82
C GLY A 83 36.00 9.03 18.80
N GLN A 84 34.73 8.75 18.45
CA GLN A 84 33.84 7.89 19.25
C GLN A 84 33.43 6.60 18.55
N GLU A 85 33.89 6.37 17.31
CA GLU A 85 33.65 5.14 16.55
C GLU A 85 34.63 4.01 16.89
N ASP A 86 35.66 4.26 17.69
CA ASP A 86 36.73 3.26 17.94
C ASP A 86 36.52 2.36 19.18
N SER A 87 35.32 2.29 19.76
CA SER A 87 35.07 1.33 20.87
C SER A 87 33.60 1.00 21.16
N ARG A 88 32.77 0.86 20.12
CA ARG A 88 31.59 -0.01 20.18
C ARG A 88 31.66 -0.93 18.99
N GLN A 89 31.74 -2.23 19.24
CA GLN A 89 31.66 -3.27 18.22
C GLN A 89 30.31 -3.15 17.49
N THR A 90 30.24 -2.34 16.44
CA THR A 90 29.13 -2.29 15.50
C THR A 90 29.24 -3.53 14.63
N GLN A 91 28.56 -4.62 15.03
CA GLN A 91 28.25 -5.68 14.07
C GLN A 91 27.46 -5.02 12.94
N GLY A 92 28.09 -4.90 11.76
CA GLY A 92 27.51 -4.21 10.62
C GLY A 92 26.19 -4.85 10.19
N PHE A 93 25.22 -4.04 9.79
CA PHE A 93 23.94 -4.53 9.26
C PHE A 93 24.10 -5.45 8.03
N GLY A 94 25.27 -5.40 7.38
CA GLY A 94 25.70 -6.30 6.32
C GLY A 94 26.28 -7.65 6.78
N SER A 95 26.12 -8.06 8.05
CA SER A 95 26.54 -9.39 8.50
C SER A 95 25.83 -10.48 7.70
N LEU A 96 26.59 -11.34 7.01
CA LEU A 96 26.04 -12.41 6.17
C LEU A 96 25.12 -13.35 6.98
N HIS A 97 25.48 -13.64 8.22
CA HIS A 97 24.67 -14.45 9.12
C HIS A 97 23.32 -13.80 9.44
N ALA A 98 23.31 -12.50 9.74
CA ALA A 98 22.07 -11.76 10.00
C ALA A 98 21.19 -11.70 8.75
N ILE A 99 21.78 -11.44 7.58
CA ILE A 99 21.08 -11.43 6.30
C ILE A 99 20.44 -12.80 6.00
N HIS A 100 21.21 -13.88 6.13
CA HIS A 100 20.70 -15.25 5.92
C HIS A 100 19.53 -15.55 6.85
N ARG A 101 19.61 -15.13 8.12
CA ARG A 101 18.48 -15.28 9.04
C ARG A 101 17.26 -14.48 8.62
N LEU A 102 17.44 -13.23 8.20
CA LEU A 102 16.34 -12.38 7.74
C LEU A 102 15.67 -12.95 6.48
N VAL A 103 16.44 -13.57 5.58
CA VAL A 103 15.88 -14.30 4.42
C VAL A 103 15.08 -15.54 4.88
N GLN A 104 15.56 -16.27 5.89
CA GLN A 104 14.80 -17.39 6.48
C GLN A 104 13.49 -16.90 7.13
N ILE A 105 13.53 -15.79 7.87
CA ILE A 105 12.34 -15.16 8.45
C ILE A 105 11.35 -14.73 7.37
N TYR A 106 11.84 -14.21 6.23
CA TYR A 106 10.98 -13.88 5.09
C TYR A 106 10.27 -15.12 4.56
N ARG A 107 11.01 -16.22 4.39
CA ARG A 107 10.47 -17.50 3.94
C ARG A 107 9.44 -18.05 4.92
N ASP A 108 9.74 -18.01 6.20
CA ASP A 108 8.86 -18.49 7.26
C ASP A 108 7.54 -17.71 7.25
N THR A 109 7.60 -16.40 7.03
CA THR A 109 6.44 -15.50 7.20
C THR A 109 5.87 -15.02 5.85
N MET A 110 6.36 -13.90 5.33
CA MET A 110 5.78 -13.19 4.19
C MET A 110 5.64 -14.03 2.94
N TYR A 111 6.62 -14.89 2.65
CA TYR A 111 6.60 -15.79 1.50
C TYR A 111 5.44 -16.78 1.57
N GLN A 112 5.28 -17.46 2.72
CA GLN A 112 4.21 -18.43 2.94
C GLN A 112 2.84 -17.77 2.97
N CYS A 113 2.76 -16.54 3.46
CA CYS A 113 1.49 -15.91 3.80
C CYS A 113 0.88 -15.06 2.68
N TYR A 114 1.67 -14.23 1.99
CA TYR A 114 1.10 -13.22 1.10
C TYR A 114 1.93 -12.93 -0.15
N PHE A 115 3.24 -12.81 -0.03
CA PHE A 115 4.08 -12.14 -1.02
C PHE A 115 5.24 -13.04 -1.52
N PRO A 116 4.96 -14.09 -2.30
CA PRO A 116 5.98 -14.90 -2.98
C PRO A 116 6.64 -14.14 -4.13
N PHE A 117 7.40 -13.08 -3.83
CA PHE A 117 8.07 -12.24 -4.84
C PHE A 117 9.17 -12.98 -5.62
N LEU A 118 9.73 -14.05 -5.05
CA LEU A 118 10.80 -14.89 -5.61
C LEU A 118 10.37 -16.36 -5.56
N PRO A 119 10.83 -17.24 -6.47
CA PRO A 119 10.72 -18.68 -6.27
C PRO A 119 11.34 -19.11 -4.94
N GLU A 120 10.76 -20.10 -4.26
CA GLU A 120 11.28 -20.57 -2.97
C GLU A 120 12.75 -21.00 -3.04
N LYS A 121 13.10 -21.76 -4.08
CA LYS A 121 14.48 -22.22 -4.31
C LYS A 121 15.43 -21.06 -4.58
N ASP A 122 14.99 -20.07 -5.36
CA ASP A 122 15.78 -18.87 -5.66
C ASP A 122 16.01 -18.07 -4.37
N LEU A 123 14.95 -17.80 -3.59
CA LEU A 123 15.03 -17.09 -2.31
C LEU A 123 16.08 -17.69 -1.35
N LEU A 124 16.19 -19.01 -1.31
CA LEU A 124 17.15 -19.69 -0.43
C LEU A 124 18.58 -19.67 -0.98
N THR A 125 18.76 -19.91 -2.28
CA THR A 125 20.08 -20.17 -2.85
C THR A 125 20.77 -18.94 -3.46
N ARG A 126 20.01 -17.89 -3.78
CA ARG A 126 20.49 -16.75 -4.56
C ARG A 126 21.66 -16.01 -3.92
N TRP A 127 21.72 -15.96 -2.59
CA TRP A 127 22.73 -15.24 -1.82
C TRP A 127 23.55 -16.15 -0.89
N ASP A 128 23.60 -17.45 -1.19
CA ASP A 128 24.43 -18.41 -0.44
C ASP A 128 25.92 -18.09 -0.53
N ASN A 129 26.36 -17.63 -1.71
CA ASN A 129 27.75 -17.31 -2.01
C ASN A 129 28.19 -15.93 -1.47
N GLY A 130 27.28 -15.15 -0.88
CA GLY A 130 27.56 -13.83 -0.32
C GLY A 130 26.55 -12.75 -0.71
N VAL A 131 26.78 -11.55 -0.17
CA VAL A 131 26.00 -10.35 -0.48
C VAL A 131 26.33 -9.89 -1.91
N PRO A 132 25.33 -9.58 -2.76
CA PRO A 132 25.54 -9.14 -4.13
C PRO A 132 26.18 -7.74 -4.17
N ASP A 133 26.71 -7.37 -5.35
CA ASP A 133 27.28 -6.04 -5.56
C ASP A 133 26.23 -4.93 -5.34
N THR A 134 26.65 -3.84 -4.70
CA THR A 134 25.75 -2.76 -4.25
C THR A 134 25.10 -1.98 -5.38
N GLU A 135 25.68 -2.05 -6.59
CA GLU A 135 25.13 -1.44 -7.80
C GLU A 135 24.16 -2.37 -8.55
N CYS A 136 24.05 -3.64 -8.13
CA CYS A 136 23.17 -4.62 -8.73
C CYS A 136 21.72 -4.49 -8.20
N PRO A 137 20.68 -4.61 -9.05
CA PRO A 137 19.28 -4.61 -8.60
C PRO A 137 18.97 -5.69 -7.54
N SER A 138 19.69 -6.81 -7.58
CA SER A 138 19.59 -7.89 -6.60
C SER A 138 19.96 -7.44 -5.17
N TYR A 139 20.88 -6.49 -5.01
CA TYR A 139 21.22 -5.92 -3.70
C TYR A 139 20.08 -5.09 -3.12
N MET A 140 19.46 -4.24 -3.95
CA MET A 140 18.28 -3.48 -3.54
C MET A 140 17.15 -4.42 -3.08
N LEU A 141 16.94 -5.52 -3.81
CA LEU A 141 15.96 -6.56 -3.45
C LEU A 141 16.29 -7.21 -2.10
N LEU A 142 17.54 -7.60 -1.90
CA LEU A 142 17.98 -8.20 -0.63
C LEU A 142 17.76 -7.28 0.56
N MET A 143 18.10 -5.99 0.42
CA MET A 143 17.88 -4.99 1.47
C MET A 143 16.39 -4.77 1.74
N ALA A 144 15.54 -4.74 0.70
CA ALA A 144 14.09 -4.65 0.88
C ALA A 144 13.50 -5.87 1.61
N ILE A 145 13.98 -7.08 1.32
CA ILE A 145 13.63 -8.30 2.06
C ILE A 145 14.05 -8.17 3.52
N CYS A 146 15.30 -7.78 3.77
CA CYS A 146 15.82 -7.60 5.13
C CYS A 146 15.02 -6.57 5.94
N ALA A 147 14.57 -5.49 5.31
CA ALA A 147 13.72 -4.48 5.96
C ALA A 147 12.38 -5.08 6.44
N VAL A 148 11.68 -5.81 5.56
CA VAL A 148 10.41 -6.46 5.90
C VAL A 148 10.59 -7.54 6.96
N SER A 149 11.64 -8.35 6.85
CA SER A 149 11.95 -9.41 7.81
C SER A 149 12.34 -8.88 9.17
N SER A 150 13.17 -7.83 9.23
CA SER A 150 13.60 -7.21 10.49
C SER A 150 12.41 -6.61 11.25
N GLN A 151 11.47 -6.00 10.53
CA GLN A 151 10.22 -5.54 11.13
C GLN A 151 9.39 -6.70 11.68
N THR A 152 9.25 -7.77 10.92
CA THR A 152 8.52 -8.99 11.35
C THR A 152 9.15 -9.62 12.59
N ALA A 153 10.47 -9.68 12.64
CA ALA A 153 11.23 -10.18 13.78
C ALA A 153 11.04 -9.31 15.03
N THR A 154 11.03 -7.98 14.86
CA THR A 154 10.79 -7.02 15.96
C THR A 154 9.42 -7.22 16.61
N LEU A 155 8.43 -7.67 15.83
CA LEU A 155 7.07 -7.97 16.32
C LEU A 155 6.93 -9.39 16.88
N ASN A 156 8.01 -10.18 16.95
CA ASN A 156 7.98 -11.61 17.28
C ASN A 156 6.92 -12.38 16.46
N ALA A 157 6.81 -12.03 15.18
CA ALA A 157 5.77 -12.52 14.28
C ALA A 157 6.32 -13.61 13.35
N VAL A 158 6.94 -14.65 13.93
CA VAL A 158 7.51 -15.81 13.21
C VAL A 158 6.79 -17.08 13.63
N PHE A 159 6.66 -18.05 12.73
CA PHE A 159 6.14 -19.36 13.07
C PHE A 159 7.19 -20.22 13.78
N ASP A 160 8.45 -20.12 13.37
CA ASP A 160 9.58 -20.76 14.03
C ASP A 160 10.33 -19.78 14.95
N ASN A 161 10.12 -19.91 16.26
CA ASN A 161 10.76 -19.05 17.27
C ASN A 161 12.28 -19.23 17.33
N SER A 162 12.82 -20.38 16.88
CA SER A 162 14.27 -20.56 16.83
C SER A 162 14.91 -19.47 15.97
N LEU A 163 14.17 -18.93 14.98
CA LEU A 163 14.61 -17.86 14.08
C LEU A 163 15.08 -16.59 14.81
N LEU A 164 14.60 -16.34 16.02
CA LEU A 164 14.88 -15.15 16.80
C LEU A 164 15.99 -15.34 17.84
N GLU A 165 16.43 -16.58 18.08
CA GLU A 165 17.41 -16.88 19.13
C GLU A 165 18.81 -16.40 18.76
N GLY A 166 19.48 -15.73 19.70
CA GLY A 166 20.91 -15.43 19.62
C GLY A 166 21.33 -14.32 18.63
N ILE A 167 20.39 -13.56 18.05
CA ILE A 167 20.69 -12.57 17.01
C ILE A 167 20.34 -11.15 17.44
N ILE A 168 21.28 -10.23 17.23
CA ILE A 168 21.03 -8.80 17.27
C ILE A 168 20.62 -8.37 15.87
N ILE A 169 19.32 -8.24 15.63
CA ILE A 169 18.79 -7.80 14.33
C ILE A 169 18.84 -6.27 14.27
N PRO A 170 19.52 -5.68 13.26
CA PRO A 170 19.51 -4.24 13.07
C PRO A 170 18.10 -3.71 12.79
N ALA A 171 17.87 -2.45 13.14
CA ALA A 171 16.59 -1.79 12.92
C ALA A 171 16.16 -1.87 11.45
N SER A 172 14.88 -2.18 11.22
CA SER A 172 14.33 -2.36 9.87
C SER A 172 14.49 -1.12 8.98
N GLY A 173 14.46 0.08 9.59
CA GLY A 173 14.69 1.36 8.92
C GLY A 173 16.06 1.45 8.24
N THR A 174 17.11 0.85 8.81
CA THR A 174 18.45 0.86 8.21
C THR A 174 18.48 0.14 6.88
N TYR A 175 17.86 -1.05 6.81
CA TYR A 175 17.76 -1.81 5.56
C TYR A 175 16.87 -1.12 4.53
N PHE A 176 15.78 -0.49 4.99
CA PHE A 176 14.90 0.28 4.12
C PHE A 176 15.63 1.48 3.51
N ASP A 177 16.28 2.30 4.33
CA ASP A 177 17.02 3.49 3.87
C ASP A 177 18.16 3.09 2.91
N GLU A 178 18.84 1.98 3.19
CA GLU A 178 19.87 1.42 2.30
C GLU A 178 19.26 1.03 0.95
N ALA A 179 18.17 0.24 0.91
CA ALA A 179 17.50 -0.12 -0.34
C ALA A 179 17.07 1.12 -1.14
N VAL A 180 16.57 2.15 -0.45
CA VAL A 180 16.11 3.40 -1.08
C VAL A 180 17.27 4.22 -1.63
N SER A 181 18.42 4.21 -0.97
CA SER A 181 19.64 4.88 -1.45
C SER A 181 20.14 4.32 -2.78
N LYS A 182 19.80 3.06 -3.09
CA LYS A 182 20.21 2.35 -4.30
C LYS A 182 19.22 2.46 -5.46
N ILE A 183 18.12 3.21 -5.30
CA ILE A 183 17.18 3.44 -6.39
C ILE A 183 17.86 4.34 -7.43
N PRO A 184 18.05 3.87 -8.69
CA PRO A 184 18.71 4.67 -9.70
C PRO A 184 17.82 5.82 -10.15
N VAL A 185 18.45 6.94 -10.56
CA VAL A 185 17.75 8.10 -11.12
C VAL A 185 17.00 7.74 -12.42
N ARG A 186 17.55 6.79 -13.18
CA ARG A 186 16.92 6.22 -14.38
C ARG A 186 17.08 4.71 -14.33
N ILE A 187 15.96 4.01 -14.38
CA ILE A 187 15.96 2.56 -14.48
C ILE A 187 16.24 2.22 -15.95
N ALA A 188 17.30 1.44 -16.18
CA ALA A 188 17.67 1.02 -17.52
C ALA A 188 16.52 0.24 -18.18
N GLN A 189 16.48 0.23 -19.51
CA GLN A 189 15.43 -0.49 -20.27
C GLN A 189 15.48 -2.02 -20.09
N SER A 190 16.52 -2.56 -19.44
CA SER A 190 16.59 -3.97 -19.06
C SER A 190 15.39 -4.34 -18.18
N GLN A 191 14.61 -5.34 -18.59
CA GLN A 191 13.47 -5.87 -17.83
C GLN A 191 13.94 -6.68 -16.60
N ASP A 192 14.74 -6.08 -15.72
CA ASP A 192 15.13 -6.73 -14.48
C ASP A 192 13.95 -6.71 -13.50
N LEU A 193 13.39 -7.89 -13.26
CA LEU A 193 12.27 -8.11 -12.36
C LEU A 193 12.58 -7.70 -10.92
N ASP A 194 13.86 -7.62 -10.53
CA ASP A 194 14.24 -7.24 -9.18
C ASP A 194 13.88 -5.79 -8.85
N TYR A 195 13.81 -4.89 -9.84
CA TYR A 195 13.26 -3.55 -9.62
C TYR A 195 11.79 -3.61 -9.21
N LEU A 196 10.97 -4.38 -9.94
CA LEU A 196 9.55 -4.56 -9.65
C LEU A 196 9.34 -5.22 -8.28
N ARG A 197 10.11 -6.27 -7.97
CA ARG A 197 10.08 -6.95 -6.66
C ARG A 197 10.44 -6.00 -5.53
N SER A 198 11.50 -5.22 -5.70
CA SER A 198 11.96 -4.26 -4.69
C SER A 198 10.93 -3.17 -4.44
N PHE A 199 10.32 -2.59 -5.48
CA PHE A 199 9.26 -1.60 -5.28
C PHE A 199 8.01 -2.18 -4.63
N GLY A 200 7.64 -3.42 -4.98
CA GLY A 200 6.56 -4.14 -4.30
C GLY A 200 6.84 -4.33 -2.80
N LEU A 201 8.07 -4.73 -2.44
CA LEU A 201 8.49 -4.91 -1.04
C LEU A 201 8.61 -3.60 -0.27
N LEU A 202 9.15 -2.54 -0.90
CA LEU A 202 9.22 -1.21 -0.28
C LEU A 202 7.83 -0.62 -0.04
N ALA A 203 6.89 -0.84 -0.98
CA ALA A 203 5.49 -0.50 -0.79
C ALA A 203 4.88 -1.28 0.38
N LEU A 204 5.11 -2.59 0.44
CA LEU A 204 4.65 -3.44 1.54
C LEU A 204 5.19 -2.96 2.90
N TYR A 205 6.50 -2.74 2.99
CA TYR A 205 7.15 -2.22 4.20
C TYR A 205 6.53 -0.89 4.64
N SER A 206 6.29 0.02 3.68
CA SER A 206 5.70 1.32 3.94
C SER A 206 4.27 1.21 4.47
N LEU A 207 3.45 0.31 3.90
CA LEU A 207 2.10 0.01 4.41
C LEU A 207 2.16 -0.51 5.86
N ARG A 208 3.08 -1.43 6.14
CA ARG A 208 3.25 -2.04 7.46
C ARG A 208 3.69 -1.04 8.52
N CYS A 209 4.53 -0.06 8.14
CA CYS A 209 4.95 1.03 9.00
C CYS A 209 3.89 2.15 9.13
N GLY A 210 2.77 2.11 8.40
CA GLY A 210 1.80 3.20 8.35
C GLY A 210 2.28 4.45 7.60
N ASN A 211 3.35 4.35 6.82
CA ASN A 211 3.86 5.46 6.00
C ASN A 211 3.17 5.48 4.63
N HIS A 212 2.03 6.16 4.56
CA HIS A 212 1.21 6.21 3.33
C HIS A 212 1.86 6.98 2.18
N SER A 213 2.73 7.96 2.48
CA SER A 213 3.46 8.72 1.47
C SER A 213 4.39 7.81 0.68
N ASP A 214 5.17 7.00 1.41
CA ASP A 214 6.12 6.08 0.81
C ASP A 214 5.45 4.91 0.12
N LEU A 215 4.35 4.40 0.69
CA LEU A 215 3.49 3.43 0.01
C LEU A 215 3.09 3.91 -1.38
N HIS A 216 2.56 5.14 -1.50
CA HIS A 216 2.17 5.69 -2.80
C HIS A 216 3.35 5.94 -3.74
N ARG A 217 4.51 6.33 -3.19
CA ARG A 217 5.73 6.55 -3.96
C ARG A 217 6.19 5.26 -4.62
N TYR A 218 6.30 4.16 -3.88
CA TYR A 218 6.79 2.90 -4.42
C TYR A 218 5.75 2.15 -5.27
N LEU A 219 4.45 2.22 -4.92
CA LEU A 219 3.40 1.77 -5.84
C LEU A 219 3.44 2.56 -7.16
N GLY A 220 3.66 3.88 -7.10
CA GLY A 220 3.81 4.72 -8.29
C GLY A 220 4.98 4.29 -9.17
N LEU A 221 6.15 4.01 -8.58
CA LEU A 221 7.32 3.51 -9.31
C LEU A 221 7.07 2.13 -9.92
N TYR A 222 6.47 1.22 -9.15
CA TYR A 222 6.08 -0.12 -9.64
C TYR A 222 5.15 -0.01 -10.85
N HIS A 223 4.02 0.69 -10.71
CA HIS A 223 3.03 0.82 -11.78
C HIS A 223 3.57 1.57 -12.99
N GLY A 224 4.48 2.53 -12.77
CA GLY A 224 5.21 3.21 -13.84
C GLY A 224 6.06 2.24 -14.68
N LEU A 225 6.79 1.33 -14.02
CA LEU A 225 7.55 0.29 -14.72
C LEU A 225 6.65 -0.73 -15.42
N VAL A 226 5.56 -1.15 -14.77
CA VAL A 226 4.59 -2.08 -15.36
C VAL A 226 4.05 -1.48 -16.67
N ALA A 227 3.60 -0.23 -16.64
CA ALA A 227 3.10 0.47 -17.82
C ALA A 227 4.19 0.70 -18.89
N GLN A 228 5.42 1.04 -18.48
CA GLN A 228 6.54 1.26 -19.40
C GLN A 228 6.92 -0.01 -20.17
N HIS A 229 6.87 -1.17 -19.52
CA HIS A 229 7.30 -2.45 -20.10
C HIS A 229 6.14 -3.32 -20.59
N GLY A 230 4.89 -2.88 -20.45
CA GLY A 230 3.71 -3.68 -20.77
C GLY A 230 3.58 -4.92 -19.90
N PHE A 231 4.07 -4.89 -18.66
CA PHE A 231 4.14 -6.08 -17.81
C PHE A 231 2.75 -6.64 -17.43
N GLN A 232 1.71 -5.82 -17.53
CA GLN A 232 0.30 -6.22 -17.33
C GLN A 232 -0.29 -7.04 -18.49
N ASP A 233 0.46 -7.29 -19.56
CA ASP A 233 0.05 -8.12 -20.69
C ASP A 233 1.12 -9.17 -21.00
N GLU A 234 0.77 -10.44 -20.88
CA GLU A 234 1.67 -11.56 -21.19
C GLU A 234 2.18 -11.54 -22.64
N SER A 235 1.44 -10.94 -23.58
CA SER A 235 1.85 -10.82 -24.98
C SER A 235 3.09 -9.93 -25.15
N CYS A 236 3.35 -9.04 -24.19
CA CYS A 236 4.51 -8.13 -24.17
C CYS A 236 5.75 -8.75 -23.49
N TRP A 237 5.65 -9.96 -22.94
CA TRP A 237 6.78 -10.62 -22.28
C TRP A 237 7.74 -11.24 -23.32
N PRO A 238 9.04 -11.38 -23.00
CA PRO A 238 9.99 -11.97 -23.95
C PRO A 238 9.61 -13.42 -24.27
N SER A 239 9.70 -13.81 -25.54
CA SER A 239 9.25 -15.13 -26.01
C SER A 239 10.18 -16.28 -25.65
N ASP A 240 11.41 -15.97 -25.21
CA ASP A 240 12.50 -16.90 -24.92
C ASP A 240 12.64 -17.27 -23.43
N ILE A 241 11.67 -16.90 -22.60
CA ILE A 241 11.68 -17.20 -21.17
C ILE A 241 11.15 -18.61 -20.87
N SER A 242 11.63 -19.20 -19.78
CA SER A 242 11.17 -20.52 -19.37
C SER A 242 9.73 -20.49 -18.85
N VAL A 243 9.08 -21.65 -18.88
CA VAL A 243 7.78 -21.89 -18.27
C VAL A 243 7.75 -21.44 -16.79
N SER A 244 8.83 -21.70 -16.03
CA SER A 244 8.91 -21.27 -14.64
C SER A 244 8.93 -19.75 -14.50
N ASP A 245 9.70 -19.07 -15.35
CA ASP A 245 9.83 -17.60 -15.30
C ASP A 245 8.50 -16.90 -15.62
N VAL A 246 7.68 -17.48 -16.51
CA VAL A 246 6.31 -17.00 -16.77
C VAL A 246 5.49 -17.04 -15.48
N ASP A 247 5.50 -18.16 -14.76
CA ASP A 247 4.73 -18.30 -13.51
C ASP A 247 5.27 -17.37 -12.40
N ASP A 248 6.57 -17.06 -12.39
CA ASP A 248 7.17 -16.07 -11.49
C ASP A 248 6.72 -14.64 -11.78
N ARG A 249 6.61 -14.28 -13.06
CA ARG A 249 6.09 -12.98 -13.49
C ARG A 249 4.62 -12.83 -13.08
N ARG A 250 3.80 -13.88 -13.30
CA ARG A 250 2.40 -13.93 -12.86
C ARG A 250 2.29 -13.75 -11.34
N ARG A 251 3.08 -14.49 -10.55
CA ARG A 251 3.12 -14.37 -9.09
C ARG A 251 3.43 -12.95 -8.65
N LEU A 252 4.49 -12.35 -9.21
CA LEU A 252 4.92 -10.98 -8.92
C LEU A 252 3.80 -9.96 -9.22
N PHE A 253 3.15 -10.08 -10.38
CA PHE A 253 2.07 -9.19 -10.78
C PHE A 253 0.92 -9.21 -9.77
N TRP A 254 0.37 -10.41 -9.51
CA TRP A 254 -0.78 -10.59 -8.64
C TRP A 254 -0.49 -10.32 -7.16
N CYS A 255 0.77 -10.42 -6.72
CA CYS A 255 1.20 -9.94 -5.40
C CYS A 255 0.97 -8.44 -5.24
N VAL A 256 1.46 -7.64 -6.17
CA VAL A 256 1.36 -6.17 -6.07
C VAL A 256 -0.05 -5.70 -6.38
N TYR A 257 -0.77 -6.40 -7.27
CA TYR A 257 -2.20 -6.16 -7.49
C TYR A 257 -3.00 -6.28 -6.17
N ARG A 258 -2.85 -7.39 -5.43
CA ARG A 258 -3.54 -7.55 -4.13
C ARG A 258 -3.12 -6.49 -3.12
N LEU A 259 -1.86 -6.09 -3.10
CA LEU A 259 -1.38 -4.98 -2.26
C LEU A 259 -2.05 -3.64 -2.62
N GLU A 260 -2.20 -3.33 -3.91
CA GLU A 260 -2.91 -2.13 -4.40
C GLU A 260 -4.38 -2.17 -4.00
N ILE A 261 -5.08 -3.29 -4.22
CA ILE A 261 -6.50 -3.40 -3.85
C ILE A 261 -6.69 -3.30 -2.34
N HIS A 262 -5.88 -4.01 -1.56
CA HIS A 262 -5.94 -3.92 -0.09
C HIS A 262 -5.72 -2.49 0.40
N SER A 263 -4.63 -1.84 -0.04
CA SER A 263 -4.35 -0.45 0.36
C SER A 263 -5.45 0.52 -0.10
N ALA A 264 -6.01 0.32 -1.30
CA ALA A 264 -7.13 1.13 -1.80
C ALA A 264 -8.39 0.95 -0.95
N CYS A 265 -8.69 -0.27 -0.48
CA CYS A 265 -9.79 -0.54 0.45
C CYS A 265 -9.62 0.25 1.73
N VAL A 266 -8.46 0.13 2.36
CA VAL A 266 -8.18 0.65 3.69
C VAL A 266 -8.04 2.18 3.69
N LEU A 267 -7.27 2.72 2.75
CA LEU A 267 -6.87 4.13 2.75
C LEU A 267 -7.74 5.01 1.85
N GLY A 268 -8.64 4.42 1.06
CA GLY A 268 -9.58 5.19 0.25
C GLY A 268 -8.99 5.77 -1.04
N HIS A 269 -7.76 5.43 -1.42
CA HIS A 269 -7.16 5.92 -2.67
C HIS A 269 -7.71 5.22 -3.91
N MET A 270 -7.35 5.74 -5.09
CA MET A 270 -7.68 5.13 -6.38
C MET A 270 -6.84 3.87 -6.63
N VAL A 271 -7.43 2.89 -7.31
CA VAL A 271 -6.72 1.75 -7.89
C VAL A 271 -6.05 2.23 -9.19
N ARG A 272 -4.72 2.14 -9.27
CA ARG A 272 -3.95 2.68 -10.42
C ARG A 272 -4.06 1.84 -11.68
N MET A 273 -4.14 0.51 -11.51
CA MET A 273 -4.22 -0.45 -12.60
C MET A 273 -5.46 -1.32 -12.37
N PRO A 274 -6.59 -1.00 -13.04
CA PRO A 274 -7.80 -1.77 -12.87
C PRO A 274 -7.66 -3.13 -13.55
N GLU A 275 -8.30 -4.15 -12.98
CA GLU A 275 -8.27 -5.51 -13.51
C GLU A 275 -8.71 -5.61 -14.98
N SER A 276 -9.64 -4.75 -15.42
CA SER A 276 -10.14 -4.72 -16.80
C SER A 276 -9.08 -4.39 -17.87
N GLN A 277 -7.89 -3.95 -17.46
CA GLN A 277 -6.75 -3.66 -18.33
C GLN A 277 -5.60 -4.68 -18.17
N VAL A 278 -5.86 -5.78 -17.46
CA VAL A 278 -4.88 -6.81 -17.14
C VAL A 278 -5.12 -8.04 -18.01
N SER A 279 -4.07 -8.51 -18.68
CA SER A 279 -4.03 -9.75 -19.45
C SER A 279 -2.92 -10.65 -18.92
N VAL A 280 -3.01 -10.97 -17.63
CA VAL A 280 -2.09 -11.86 -16.89
C VAL A 280 -2.90 -13.01 -16.31
N LEU A 281 -2.49 -14.24 -16.59
CA LEU A 281 -3.10 -15.46 -16.08
C LEU A 281 -2.58 -15.79 -14.67
N TYR A 282 -3.23 -16.77 -14.02
CA TYR A 282 -2.73 -17.29 -12.75
C TYR A 282 -1.53 -18.22 -12.94
N PRO A 283 -0.62 -18.31 -11.95
CA PRO A 283 0.47 -19.29 -11.96
C PRO A 283 -0.08 -20.71 -12.12
N ARG A 284 0.59 -21.54 -12.92
CA ARG A 284 0.12 -22.92 -13.13
C ARG A 284 0.32 -23.79 -11.90
N ILE A 285 -0.67 -24.64 -11.63
CA ILE A 285 -0.57 -25.77 -10.73
C ILE A 285 -0.11 -26.98 -11.54
N THR A 286 1.07 -27.53 -11.24
CA THR A 286 1.61 -28.70 -11.93
C THR A 286 1.50 -29.96 -11.08
N PRO A 287 1.30 -31.15 -11.68
CA PRO A 287 1.26 -32.41 -10.94
C PRO A 287 2.56 -32.76 -10.22
N SER A 288 3.67 -32.12 -10.61
CA SER A 288 4.99 -32.28 -10.00
C SER A 288 5.16 -31.54 -8.68
N MET A 289 4.26 -30.61 -8.35
CA MET A 289 4.27 -29.90 -7.08
C MET A 289 3.83 -30.85 -5.96
N ASP A 290 4.36 -30.65 -4.76
CA ASP A 290 3.83 -31.36 -3.60
C ASP A 290 2.34 -30.99 -3.35
N PRO A 291 1.55 -31.89 -2.72
CA PRO A 291 0.12 -31.65 -2.51
C PRO A 291 -0.19 -30.37 -1.73
N GLU A 292 0.70 -29.97 -0.81
CA GLU A 292 0.53 -28.77 0.00
C GLU A 292 0.70 -27.49 -0.83
N ALA A 293 1.70 -27.42 -1.69
CA ALA A 293 1.95 -26.33 -2.61
C ALA A 293 0.85 -26.21 -3.65
N GLN A 294 0.28 -27.35 -4.10
CA GLN A 294 -0.92 -27.34 -4.94
C GLN A 294 -2.11 -26.73 -4.19
N ALA A 295 -2.36 -27.16 -2.95
CA ALA A 295 -3.43 -26.63 -2.09
C ALA A 295 -3.27 -25.14 -1.87
N TRP A 296 -2.07 -24.70 -1.50
CA TRP A 296 -1.78 -23.31 -1.24
C TRP A 296 -1.92 -22.46 -2.49
N THR A 297 -1.43 -22.93 -3.65
CA THR A 297 -1.55 -22.18 -4.92
C THR A 297 -3.02 -22.04 -5.32
N ALA A 298 -3.82 -23.09 -5.20
CA ALA A 298 -5.27 -23.03 -5.42
C ALA A 298 -5.96 -22.03 -4.48
N GLY A 299 -5.54 -21.97 -3.21
CA GLY A 299 -6.04 -21.00 -2.23
C GLY A 299 -5.62 -19.58 -2.55
N TRP A 300 -4.39 -19.43 -3.04
CA TRP A 300 -3.81 -18.16 -3.45
C TRP A 300 -4.52 -17.57 -4.69
N ASP A 301 -4.90 -18.41 -5.65
CA ASP A 301 -5.73 -18.01 -6.79
C ASP A 301 -7.12 -17.60 -6.31
N TYR A 302 -7.76 -18.42 -5.46
CA TYR A 302 -9.09 -18.14 -4.90
C TYR A 302 -9.14 -16.81 -4.13
N ILE A 303 -8.17 -16.55 -3.25
CA ILE A 303 -8.12 -15.26 -2.54
C ILE A 303 -7.87 -14.10 -3.50
N THR A 304 -7.13 -14.30 -4.60
CA THR A 304 -6.93 -13.27 -5.62
C THR A 304 -8.24 -12.94 -6.33
N ASP A 305 -9.08 -13.94 -6.63
CA ASP A 305 -10.44 -13.70 -7.15
C ASP A 305 -11.32 -12.93 -6.16
N LEU A 306 -11.20 -13.18 -4.85
CA LEU A 306 -11.87 -12.36 -3.83
C LEU A 306 -11.40 -10.89 -3.88
N PHE A 307 -10.10 -10.64 -4.07
CA PHE A 307 -9.60 -9.27 -4.25
C PHE A 307 -10.10 -8.62 -5.54
N ARG A 308 -10.31 -9.37 -6.62
CA ARG A 308 -10.93 -8.84 -7.86
C ARG A 308 -12.39 -8.45 -7.62
N LEU A 309 -13.16 -9.28 -6.92
CA LEU A 309 -14.52 -8.93 -6.48
C LEU A 309 -14.52 -7.71 -5.55
N LEU A 310 -13.51 -7.59 -4.69
CA LEU A 310 -13.34 -6.45 -3.81
C LEU A 310 -13.06 -5.16 -4.58
N GLU A 311 -12.17 -5.18 -5.58
CA GLU A 311 -11.94 -4.05 -6.50
C GLU A 311 -13.26 -3.60 -7.14
N TYR A 312 -14.02 -4.56 -7.66
CA TYR A 312 -15.30 -4.31 -8.29
C TYR A 312 -16.30 -3.66 -7.30
N ALA A 313 -16.37 -4.16 -6.06
CA ALA A 313 -17.20 -3.57 -5.01
C ALA A 313 -16.75 -2.14 -4.64
N ILE A 314 -15.43 -1.89 -4.55
CA ILE A 314 -14.87 -0.54 -4.33
C ILE A 314 -15.30 0.41 -5.45
N PHE A 315 -15.13 0.02 -6.71
CA PHE A 315 -15.45 0.86 -7.87
C PHE A 315 -16.95 1.20 -7.89
N SER A 316 -17.79 0.22 -7.58
CA SER A 316 -19.25 0.34 -7.57
C SER A 316 -19.74 1.23 -6.42
N LEU A 317 -19.23 1.02 -5.20
CA LEU A 317 -19.60 1.80 -4.00
C LEU A 317 -19.02 3.22 -4.02
N ARG A 318 -17.82 3.42 -4.58
CA ARG A 318 -17.17 4.74 -4.72
C ARG A 318 -17.54 5.46 -6.00
N GLY A 319 -18.53 4.97 -6.75
CA GLY A 319 -18.99 5.54 -8.02
C GLY A 319 -19.07 7.07 -7.96
N CYS A 320 -18.46 7.73 -8.95
CA CYS A 320 -18.26 9.18 -8.95
C CYS A 320 -19.56 9.96 -8.67
N LYS A 321 -19.62 10.57 -7.47
CA LYS A 321 -20.71 11.45 -7.01
C LYS A 321 -21.00 12.62 -7.97
N ASN A 322 -20.06 12.96 -8.86
CA ASN A 322 -20.10 14.08 -9.79
C ASN A 322 -20.03 13.68 -11.28
N ARG A 323 -20.51 12.49 -11.68
CA ARG A 323 -20.57 12.15 -13.11
C ARG A 323 -21.59 13.03 -13.83
N LYS A 324 -21.18 13.62 -14.96
CA LYS A 324 -22.11 14.24 -15.90
C LYS A 324 -23.06 13.16 -16.41
N ALA A 325 -24.37 13.38 -16.30
CA ALA A 325 -25.42 12.42 -16.65
C ALA A 325 -25.23 11.82 -18.06
N VAL A 326 -24.75 12.62 -19.02
CA VAL A 326 -24.47 12.19 -20.41
C VAL A 326 -23.47 11.04 -20.49
N LEU A 327 -22.45 11.01 -19.62
CA LEU A 327 -21.43 9.95 -19.62
C LEU A 327 -21.80 8.78 -18.70
N ALA A 328 -22.89 8.88 -17.94
CA ALA A 328 -23.33 7.80 -17.07
C ALA A 328 -23.82 6.57 -17.86
N VAL A 329 -24.38 6.80 -19.06
CA VAL A 329 -24.89 5.75 -19.97
C VAL A 329 -23.76 4.86 -20.51
N LEU A 330 -22.54 5.39 -20.64
CA LEU A 330 -21.37 4.64 -21.12
C LEU A 330 -20.71 3.81 -20.02
N CYS A 331 -21.16 3.95 -18.77
CA CYS A 331 -20.68 3.15 -17.66
C CYS A 331 -21.73 2.09 -17.36
N ASP A 332 -21.54 0.88 -17.86
CA ASP A 332 -22.27 -0.28 -17.34
C ASP A 332 -22.02 -0.33 -15.82
N ARG A 333 -23.07 -0.05 -15.05
CA ARG A 333 -23.12 -0.48 -13.66
C ARG A 333 -23.80 -1.83 -13.70
N PRO A 334 -23.08 -2.93 -13.46
CA PRO A 334 -23.75 -4.21 -13.41
C PRO A 334 -24.77 -4.20 -12.28
N ALA A 335 -25.84 -4.96 -12.47
CA ALA A 335 -26.90 -5.06 -11.50
C ALA A 335 -26.31 -5.45 -10.14
N PRO A 336 -26.82 -4.93 -9.01
CA PRO A 336 -26.34 -5.30 -7.69
C PRO A 336 -26.26 -6.82 -7.47
N THR A 337 -27.23 -7.56 -8.00
CA THR A 337 -27.28 -9.03 -7.94
C THR A 337 -26.09 -9.71 -8.58
N THR A 338 -25.49 -9.15 -9.63
CA THR A 338 -24.35 -9.75 -10.34
C THR A 338 -23.17 -10.02 -9.41
N LEU A 339 -22.91 -9.12 -8.45
CA LEU A 339 -21.83 -9.31 -7.47
C LEU A 339 -22.11 -10.49 -6.53
N LEU A 340 -23.35 -10.62 -6.03
CA LEU A 340 -23.75 -11.74 -5.17
C LEU A 340 -23.76 -13.06 -5.93
N ASP A 341 -24.19 -13.05 -7.20
CA ASP A 341 -24.19 -14.22 -8.07
C ASP A 341 -22.76 -14.67 -8.37
N SER A 342 -21.86 -13.74 -8.71
CA SER A 342 -20.44 -14.02 -8.92
C SER A 342 -19.77 -14.55 -7.66
N LEU A 343 -20.05 -13.97 -6.49
CA LEU A 343 -19.53 -14.47 -5.22
C LEU A 343 -20.06 -15.87 -4.91
N SER A 344 -21.35 -16.12 -5.14
CA SER A 344 -21.97 -17.44 -4.93
C SER A 344 -21.38 -18.49 -5.86
N SER A 345 -21.14 -18.13 -7.13
CA SER A 345 -20.48 -18.99 -8.11
C SER A 345 -19.04 -19.30 -7.70
N LEU A 346 -18.27 -18.29 -7.26
CA LEU A 346 -16.90 -18.46 -6.76
C LEU A 346 -16.88 -19.41 -5.55
N LYS A 347 -17.76 -19.19 -4.58
CA LYS A 347 -17.88 -20.06 -3.39
C LYS A 347 -18.27 -21.49 -3.75
N ALA A 348 -19.18 -21.68 -4.70
CA ALA A 348 -19.57 -23.01 -5.18
C ALA A 348 -18.40 -23.73 -5.88
N GLY A 349 -17.52 -22.98 -6.56
CA GLY A 349 -16.31 -23.46 -7.19
C GLY A 349 -15.10 -23.60 -6.26
N LYS A 350 -15.25 -23.35 -4.94
CA LYS A 350 -14.14 -23.37 -4.00
C LYS A 350 -13.42 -24.74 -4.04
N PRO A 351 -12.11 -24.76 -4.36
CA PRO A 351 -11.37 -26.01 -4.47
C PRO A 351 -11.49 -26.84 -3.18
N ARG A 352 -11.89 -28.12 -3.30
CA ARG A 352 -12.04 -29.05 -2.15
C ARG A 352 -10.74 -29.23 -1.36
N ILE A 353 -9.60 -28.99 -2.01
CA ILE A 353 -8.27 -29.02 -1.40
C ILE A 353 -8.08 -27.92 -0.34
N LEU A 354 -8.97 -26.93 -0.28
CA LEU A 354 -8.97 -25.84 0.71
C LEU A 354 -9.85 -26.13 1.93
N SER A 355 -10.51 -27.28 2.01
CA SER A 355 -11.28 -27.66 3.20
C SER A 355 -10.34 -27.93 4.38
N LEU A 356 -10.65 -27.34 5.55
CA LEU A 356 -9.88 -27.53 6.79
C LEU A 356 -9.73 -29.01 7.18
N ASP A 357 -10.66 -29.87 6.76
CA ASP A 357 -10.66 -31.32 7.04
C ASP A 357 -9.64 -32.12 6.21
N SER A 358 -8.88 -31.49 5.31
CA SER A 358 -7.92 -32.17 4.42
C SER A 358 -6.65 -32.68 5.11
N GLY A 359 -6.46 -32.41 6.40
CA GLY A 359 -5.42 -33.05 7.21
C GLY A 359 -3.98 -32.56 6.99
N PHE A 360 -3.79 -31.36 6.44
CA PHE A 360 -2.47 -30.73 6.31
C PHE A 360 -2.24 -29.67 7.40
N PRO A 361 -1.53 -29.98 8.50
CA PRO A 361 -1.29 -29.03 9.59
C PRO A 361 -0.08 -28.12 9.32
N SER A 362 -0.02 -27.53 8.12
CA SER A 362 1.02 -26.55 7.80
C SER A 362 0.55 -25.14 8.13
N ASN A 363 1.40 -24.37 8.81
CA ASN A 363 1.16 -22.96 9.12
C ASN A 363 0.75 -22.15 7.89
N ARG A 364 1.33 -22.49 6.72
CA ARG A 364 1.05 -21.86 5.43
C ARG A 364 -0.40 -22.03 4.98
N CYS A 365 -0.93 -23.26 5.04
CA CYS A 365 -2.31 -23.56 4.66
C CYS A 365 -3.32 -23.04 5.69
N THR A 366 -3.01 -23.16 6.98
CA THR A 366 -3.84 -22.59 8.05
C THR A 366 -3.97 -21.07 7.92
N TYR A 367 -2.86 -20.38 7.65
CA TYR A 367 -2.86 -18.95 7.41
C TYR A 367 -3.73 -18.57 6.21
N MET A 368 -3.55 -19.27 5.08
CA MET A 368 -4.34 -19.04 3.87
C MET A 368 -5.83 -19.22 4.12
N ALA A 369 -6.23 -20.26 4.87
CA ALA A 369 -7.63 -20.50 5.23
C ALA A 369 -8.21 -19.33 6.04
N VAL A 370 -7.51 -18.86 7.08
CA VAL A 370 -7.94 -17.71 7.90
C VAL A 370 -8.08 -16.45 7.04
N GLN A 371 -7.13 -16.20 6.13
CA GLN A 371 -7.19 -15.03 5.25
C GLN A 371 -8.31 -15.11 4.22
N ILE A 372 -8.57 -16.29 3.66
CA ILE A 372 -9.71 -16.53 2.78
C ILE A 372 -10.99 -16.23 3.54
N THR A 373 -11.16 -16.76 4.74
CA THR A 373 -12.34 -16.51 5.57
C THR A 373 -12.55 -15.01 5.85
N CYS A 374 -11.48 -14.29 6.21
CA CYS A 374 -11.55 -12.85 6.46
C CYS A 374 -11.94 -12.06 5.20
N THR A 375 -11.28 -12.36 4.09
CA THR A 375 -11.50 -11.64 2.82
C THR A 375 -12.86 -11.99 2.21
N GLU A 376 -13.29 -13.24 2.28
CA GLU A 376 -14.59 -13.70 1.79
C GLU A 376 -15.73 -13.03 2.57
N THR A 377 -15.61 -12.96 3.90
CA THR A 377 -16.57 -12.23 4.74
C THR A 377 -16.63 -10.76 4.35
N LEU A 378 -15.47 -10.11 4.19
CA LEU A 378 -15.38 -8.71 3.80
C LEU A 378 -16.12 -8.44 2.47
N VAL A 379 -15.83 -9.25 1.45
CA VAL A 379 -16.48 -9.15 0.13
C VAL A 379 -17.97 -9.40 0.24
N ASN A 380 -18.39 -10.39 1.03
CA ASN A 380 -19.80 -10.73 1.21
C ASN A 380 -20.58 -9.61 1.91
N ILE A 381 -20.04 -9.04 3.01
CA ILE A 381 -20.66 -7.87 3.67
C ILE A 381 -20.74 -6.68 2.69
N MET A 382 -19.66 -6.39 1.96
CA MET A 382 -19.67 -5.31 0.96
C MET A 382 -20.71 -5.57 -0.14
N ALA A 383 -20.90 -6.83 -0.54
CA ALA A 383 -21.89 -7.20 -1.53
C ALA A 383 -23.33 -7.02 -1.04
N LEU A 384 -23.62 -7.48 0.18
CA LEU A 384 -24.90 -7.27 0.83
C LEU A 384 -25.23 -5.78 0.97
N LEU A 385 -24.25 -4.97 1.39
CA LEU A 385 -24.41 -3.52 1.48
C LEU A 385 -24.67 -2.86 0.12
N TYR A 386 -23.95 -3.28 -0.92
CA TYR A 386 -24.17 -2.77 -2.28
C TYR A 386 -25.56 -3.12 -2.80
N CYS A 387 -26.06 -4.32 -2.49
CA CYS A 387 -27.39 -4.79 -2.86
C CYS A 387 -28.51 -4.24 -1.98
N GLN A 388 -28.19 -3.45 -0.94
CA GLN A 388 -29.15 -3.00 0.07
C GLN A 388 -29.93 -4.17 0.70
N ALA A 389 -29.24 -5.29 0.94
CA ALA A 389 -29.81 -6.44 1.60
C ALA A 389 -30.27 -6.09 3.04
N PRO A 390 -31.18 -6.87 3.64
CA PRO A 390 -31.61 -6.68 5.02
C PRO A 390 -30.42 -6.61 5.97
N ALA A 391 -30.46 -5.64 6.91
CA ALA A 391 -29.38 -5.46 7.88
C ALA A 391 -29.15 -6.71 8.74
N GLN A 392 -30.18 -7.54 8.96
CA GLN A 392 -30.08 -8.83 9.64
C GLN A 392 -29.03 -9.76 9.02
N ASP A 393 -28.98 -9.86 7.69
CA ASP A 393 -28.05 -10.76 6.99
C ASP A 393 -26.60 -10.31 7.22
N VAL A 394 -26.39 -8.99 7.28
CA VAL A 394 -25.08 -8.40 7.59
C VAL A 394 -24.67 -8.68 9.03
N MET A 395 -25.58 -8.54 10.00
CA MET A 395 -25.28 -8.81 11.42
C MET A 395 -24.95 -10.28 11.65
N GLN A 396 -25.76 -11.20 11.11
CA GLN A 396 -25.55 -12.66 11.23
C GLN A 396 -24.23 -13.11 10.59
N LEU A 397 -23.86 -12.51 9.46
CA LEU A 397 -22.60 -12.79 8.81
C LEU A 397 -21.41 -12.27 9.63
N ALA A 398 -21.51 -11.07 10.20
CA ALA A 398 -20.46 -10.51 11.04
C ALA A 398 -20.29 -11.26 12.37
N GLU A 399 -21.37 -11.77 12.96
CA GLU A 399 -21.30 -12.59 14.18
C GLU A 399 -20.54 -13.90 13.93
N ARG A 400 -20.88 -14.64 12.86
CA ARG A 400 -20.13 -15.85 12.47
C ARG A 400 -18.66 -15.55 12.19
N PHE A 401 -18.38 -14.45 11.50
CA PHE A 401 -17.01 -14.02 11.25
C PHE A 401 -16.23 -13.75 12.55
N LEU A 402 -16.87 -13.10 13.53
CA LEU A 402 -16.25 -12.84 14.82
C LEU A 402 -15.94 -14.12 15.59
N GLU A 403 -16.83 -15.12 15.53
CA GLU A 403 -16.58 -16.45 16.12
C GLU A 403 -15.36 -17.11 15.47
N GLU A 404 -15.27 -17.09 14.14
CA GLU A 404 -14.15 -17.67 13.38
C GLU A 404 -12.82 -16.96 13.66
N VAL A 405 -12.82 -15.61 13.71
CA VAL A 405 -11.64 -14.81 14.02
C VAL A 405 -11.19 -15.04 15.47
N THR A 406 -12.11 -15.16 16.41
CA THR A 406 -11.78 -15.41 17.83
C THR A 406 -11.15 -16.79 18.02
N GLY A 407 -11.52 -17.77 17.19
CA GLY A 407 -10.93 -19.11 17.18
C GLY A 407 -9.58 -19.21 16.48
N ALA A 408 -9.13 -18.18 15.74
CA ALA A 408 -7.90 -18.23 14.96
C ALA A 408 -6.64 -18.07 15.85
N PRO A 409 -5.52 -18.76 15.53
CA PRO A 409 -4.29 -18.63 16.32
C PRO A 409 -3.70 -17.22 16.29
N LEU A 410 -3.24 -16.71 17.44
CA LEU A 410 -2.66 -15.35 17.59
C LEU A 410 -1.56 -15.06 16.55
N ILE A 411 -0.71 -16.05 16.27
CA ILE A 411 0.39 -15.91 15.32
C ILE A 411 -0.08 -15.48 13.91
N MET A 412 -1.28 -15.88 13.49
CA MET A 412 -1.84 -15.50 12.19
C MET A 412 -2.11 -13.99 12.12
N PHE A 413 -2.56 -13.39 13.23
CA PHE A 413 -2.75 -11.94 13.36
C PHE A 413 -1.41 -11.21 13.38
N LYS A 414 -0.42 -11.73 14.11
CA LYS A 414 0.92 -11.13 14.19
C LYS A 414 1.59 -11.07 12.82
N VAL A 415 1.52 -12.17 12.06
CA VAL A 415 2.08 -12.23 10.70
C VAL A 415 1.32 -11.31 9.73
N ALA A 416 -0.01 -11.25 9.81
CA ALA A 416 -0.82 -10.30 9.02
C ALA A 416 -0.56 -8.82 9.41
N SER A 417 -0.24 -8.57 10.68
CA SER A 417 0.04 -7.25 11.26
C SER A 417 -1.07 -6.23 10.97
N SER A 418 -0.75 -5.01 10.55
CA SER A 418 -1.75 -3.95 10.33
C SER A 418 -2.86 -4.32 9.35
N GLN A 419 -2.66 -5.27 8.43
CA GLN A 419 -3.67 -5.65 7.43
C GLN A 419 -4.96 -6.20 8.07
N ILE A 420 -4.84 -7.10 9.05
CA ILE A 420 -6.01 -7.71 9.70
C ILE A 420 -6.75 -6.69 10.58
N VAL A 421 -6.00 -5.82 11.26
CA VAL A 421 -6.56 -4.70 12.03
C VAL A 421 -7.38 -3.78 11.14
N HIS A 422 -6.89 -3.47 9.95
CA HIS A 422 -7.63 -2.65 8.99
C HIS A 422 -8.88 -3.36 8.45
N GLN A 423 -8.83 -4.67 8.21
CA GLN A 423 -10.01 -5.44 7.82
C GLN A 423 -11.09 -5.42 8.91
N LEU A 424 -10.71 -5.67 10.18
CA LEU A 424 -11.63 -5.63 11.32
C LEU A 424 -12.24 -4.23 11.51
N LEU A 425 -11.44 -3.19 11.39
CA LEU A 425 -11.92 -1.80 11.41
C LEU A 425 -12.92 -1.54 10.25
N GLY A 426 -12.63 -2.06 9.06
CA GLY A 426 -13.52 -1.99 7.90
C GLY A 426 -14.87 -2.64 8.14
N VAL A 427 -14.89 -3.83 8.76
CA VAL A 427 -16.14 -4.52 9.14
C VAL A 427 -16.94 -3.68 10.14
N GLY A 428 -16.28 -3.05 11.13
CA GLY A 428 -16.97 -2.15 12.06
C GLY A 428 -17.67 -0.98 11.36
N HIS A 429 -17.01 -0.35 10.37
CA HIS A 429 -17.62 0.69 9.55
C HIS A 429 -18.80 0.18 8.72
N MET A 430 -18.72 -1.05 8.22
CA MET A 430 -19.81 -1.69 7.47
C MET A 430 -21.02 -1.97 8.37
N LEU A 431 -20.82 -2.46 9.59
CA LEU A 431 -21.89 -2.65 10.58
C LEU A 431 -22.56 -1.34 10.98
N CYS A 432 -21.77 -0.29 11.22
CA CYS A 432 -22.30 1.05 11.50
C CYS A 432 -23.13 1.61 10.34
N ASN A 433 -22.73 1.34 9.09
CA ASN A 433 -23.52 1.74 7.94
C ASN A 433 -24.79 0.89 7.80
N ALA A 434 -24.70 -0.43 8.03
CA ALA A 434 -25.83 -1.35 7.98
C ALA A 434 -26.93 -0.98 8.99
N SER A 435 -26.56 -0.55 10.20
CA SER A 435 -27.52 -0.21 11.26
C SER A 435 -28.39 1.01 10.96
N ARG A 436 -27.97 1.87 10.04
CA ARG A 436 -28.69 3.08 9.64
C ARG A 436 -29.87 2.77 8.71
N TYR A 437 -29.89 1.59 8.10
CA TYR A 437 -31.03 1.12 7.32
C TYR A 437 -32.17 0.67 8.25
N TYR A 438 -33.40 0.63 7.73
CA TYR A 438 -34.60 0.12 8.44
C TYR A 438 -34.85 0.75 9.83
N ASN A 439 -34.93 2.09 9.89
CA ASN A 439 -35.35 2.84 11.09
C ASN A 439 -34.57 2.52 12.38
N SER A 440 -33.29 2.17 12.28
CA SER A 440 -32.42 1.88 13.44
C SER A 440 -32.81 0.64 14.27
N GLN A 441 -33.59 -0.30 13.73
CA GLN A 441 -33.98 -1.52 14.46
C GLN A 441 -32.76 -2.36 14.92
N TYR A 442 -31.69 -2.40 14.13
CA TYR A 442 -30.48 -3.19 14.39
C TYR A 442 -29.36 -2.39 15.07
N ARG A 443 -29.68 -1.19 15.61
CA ARG A 443 -28.69 -0.29 16.21
C ARG A 443 -28.00 -0.89 17.43
N SER A 444 -28.77 -1.52 18.32
CA SER A 444 -28.26 -2.17 19.53
C SER A 444 -27.34 -3.35 19.20
N GLU A 445 -27.73 -4.17 18.22
CA GLU A 445 -26.96 -5.32 17.78
C GLU A 445 -25.66 -4.90 17.08
N ALA A 446 -25.73 -3.95 16.14
CA ALA A 446 -24.55 -3.39 15.49
C ALA A 446 -23.59 -2.79 16.52
N LYS A 447 -24.10 -2.04 17.50
CA LYS A 447 -23.29 -1.48 18.58
C LYS A 447 -22.59 -2.59 19.39
N ARG A 448 -23.30 -3.66 19.76
CA ARG A 448 -22.72 -4.82 20.45
C ARG A 448 -21.55 -5.42 19.66
N LEU A 449 -21.74 -5.67 18.36
CA LEU A 449 -20.73 -6.27 17.50
C LEU A 449 -19.51 -5.33 17.28
N ILE A 450 -19.74 -4.01 17.14
CA ILE A 450 -18.64 -3.04 16.99
C ILE A 450 -17.83 -2.91 18.29
N VAL A 451 -18.48 -2.93 19.46
CA VAL A 451 -17.77 -2.96 20.75
C VAL A 451 -16.92 -4.22 20.86
N PHE A 452 -17.49 -5.38 20.51
CA PHE A 452 -16.75 -6.64 20.52
C PHE A 452 -15.53 -6.61 19.58
N LEU A 453 -15.67 -6.06 18.37
CA LEU A 453 -14.54 -5.81 17.46
C LEU A 453 -13.49 -4.89 18.10
N GLY A 454 -13.93 -3.82 18.77
CA GLY A 454 -13.05 -2.90 19.48
C GLY A 454 -12.23 -3.60 20.57
N ASP A 455 -12.87 -4.43 21.39
CA ASP A 455 -12.22 -5.19 22.46
C ASP A 455 -11.25 -6.25 21.89
N LEU A 456 -11.67 -6.96 20.84
CA LEU A 456 -10.82 -7.93 20.15
C LEU A 456 -9.55 -7.26 19.58
N VAL A 457 -9.70 -6.13 18.90
CA VAL A 457 -8.55 -5.37 18.36
C VAL A 457 -7.69 -4.81 19.49
N LYS A 458 -8.30 -4.35 20.59
CA LYS A 458 -7.55 -3.85 21.76
C LYS A 458 -6.66 -4.93 22.37
N ASN A 459 -7.11 -6.18 22.42
CA ASN A 459 -6.29 -7.31 22.88
C ASN A 459 -5.03 -7.55 22.03
N LEU A 460 -4.96 -6.99 20.81
CA LEU A 460 -3.80 -7.06 19.93
C LEU A 460 -2.83 -5.87 20.10
N GLU A 461 -3.07 -4.91 21.00
CA GLU A 461 -2.28 -3.67 21.11
C GLU A 461 -0.80 -3.89 21.47
N HIS A 462 -0.51 -4.96 22.22
CA HIS A 462 0.86 -5.31 22.60
C HIS A 462 1.63 -6.02 21.47
N ASP A 463 0.92 -6.64 20.53
CA ASP A 463 1.52 -7.40 19.42
C ASP A 463 1.54 -6.61 18.10
N ILE A 464 0.58 -5.70 17.90
CA ILE A 464 0.40 -4.96 16.65
C ILE A 464 0.29 -3.45 16.98
N PRO A 465 1.29 -2.63 16.63
CA PRO A 465 1.31 -1.22 16.99
C PRO A 465 0.09 -0.40 16.56
N SER A 466 -0.54 -0.74 15.43
CA SER A 466 -1.71 -0.04 14.90
C SER A 466 -3.03 -0.42 15.59
N ALA A 467 -3.04 -1.45 16.44
CA ALA A 467 -4.27 -1.99 17.01
C ALA A 467 -4.89 -1.06 18.07
N ALA A 468 -4.08 -0.40 18.90
CA ALA A 468 -4.59 0.54 19.91
C ALA A 468 -5.43 1.67 19.28
N GLU A 469 -4.90 2.31 18.23
CA GLU A 469 -5.60 3.39 17.53
C GLU A 469 -6.87 2.88 16.83
N ALA A 470 -6.82 1.69 16.21
CA ALA A 470 -7.97 1.10 15.55
C ALA A 470 -9.09 0.72 16.54
N ALA A 471 -8.74 0.18 17.71
CA ALA A 471 -9.68 -0.13 18.77
C ALA A 471 -10.40 1.14 19.27
N GLU A 472 -9.66 2.22 19.51
CA GLU A 472 -10.26 3.50 19.93
C GLU A 472 -11.23 4.05 18.86
N ARG A 473 -10.90 3.89 17.57
CA ARG A 473 -11.78 4.28 16.47
C ARG A 473 -13.06 3.44 16.45
N LEU A 474 -12.97 2.13 16.67
CA LEU A 474 -14.13 1.24 16.76
C LEU A 474 -15.04 1.58 17.96
N LEU A 475 -14.46 1.84 19.13
CA LEU A 475 -15.25 2.22 20.31
C LEU A 475 -15.99 3.54 20.10
N ARG A 476 -15.32 4.56 19.53
CA ARG A 476 -15.98 5.82 19.13
C ARG A 476 -17.07 5.58 18.08
N LEU A 477 -16.84 4.68 17.14
CA LEU A 477 -17.84 4.33 16.14
C LEU A 477 -19.09 3.71 16.79
N ALA A 478 -18.92 2.83 17.79
CA ALA A 478 -20.02 2.23 18.55
C ALA A 478 -20.83 3.26 19.35
N GLU A 479 -20.22 4.34 19.84
CA GLU A 479 -20.93 5.44 20.50
C GLU A 479 -21.83 6.21 19.53
N THR A 480 -21.38 6.37 18.27
CA THR A 480 -22.12 7.08 17.23
C THR A 480 -23.14 6.21 16.48
N THR A 481 -23.00 4.88 16.59
CA THR A 481 -23.85 3.89 15.92
C THR A 481 -25.25 3.95 16.47
#